data_AF-A0A0K6FNU9-F1
#
_entry.id   AF-A0A0K6FNU9-F1
#
_cell.length_a   1.000
_cell.length_b   1.000
_cell.length_c   1.000
_cell.angle_alpha   90.00
_cell.angle_beta   90.00
_cell.angle_gamma   90.00
#
_symmetry.space_group_name_H-M   'P 1'
#
loop_
_entity.id
_entity.type
_entity.pdbx_description
1 polymer ?
#
loop_
_entity_poly.entity_id
_entity_poly.type
_entity_poly.pdbx_seq_one_letter_code
_entity_poly.pdbx_strand_id
1 'polypeptide(L)'
;MEMNRFSFSCLPDELVIHMLHYCHFKQILRFAITSKRNHAIVATSTSLRLHIELESHDLEIAGYSPQEKGATCSEILAEFLQYQAVNLLAWRNLKFSGPIERTPGQRPTVCQWSEGNYVVGYRSRPDSLTTQYFDSLQIMPLTSFEHFSPLILENEFTELMVDANQNLGVFGRWELQSSGQKNAQLEIALISLKTGHPHPLAQISKLHIQLDFDYDPSSTGVNLDVMHDILSIELKNYQEEFFETLVWDWKSGCFLMRIKSNSESPSSCYFDEVHLGVLVYEPTVDGQGCYSRQISLSLYRIPSHSNKEVPSGNLFRASSYPCARPTVAFLFPELDKSHYVMNNDFFSDPVPGRVLPLDKVTLAHSSMVTFTLNLTLDSVDDEDDGPIHFRIFVSARHLHRYVPEHMYTASRPTTLVPWELWGTEATRWFLWNNPNSDDIEWGLWTYGSRFLHIRNEPDSTLHDLSVIDFAPRTAMDAHDNSLALQRTPEYKQRLERIVSEGKMLISAYAKNAFEGELPPVFADTIGSDIPTTIKTGFAAPVESRLPYRVVTRPQFLPTCEDWTIDANHIIGLYPGGREDGTILVHSLHHNSDPKVA
;
A
#
# COMPACT_ATOMS: atom_id res chain seq x y z
N MET A 1 -50.97 12.98 24.69
CA MET A 1 -50.24 11.72 24.47
C MET A 1 -48.76 12.07 24.53
N GLU A 2 -48.21 12.10 25.75
CA GLU A 2 -46.80 12.38 25.97
C GLU A 2 -46.00 11.16 25.49
N MET A 3 -45.22 11.33 24.43
CA MET A 3 -44.19 10.35 24.10
C MET A 3 -43.21 10.33 25.28
N ASN A 4 -43.24 9.25 26.06
CA ASN A 4 -42.20 8.91 27.03
C ASN A 4 -40.85 9.04 26.32
N ARG A 5 -40.14 10.14 26.55
CA ARG A 5 -38.75 10.29 26.13
C ARG A 5 -37.95 9.29 26.94
N PHE A 6 -37.68 8.12 26.35
CA PHE A 6 -36.70 7.19 26.88
C PHE A 6 -35.38 7.95 27.04
N SER A 7 -35.01 8.23 28.29
CA SER A 7 -33.77 8.89 28.60
C SER A 7 -32.66 7.85 28.52
N PHE A 8 -31.64 8.10 27.67
CA PHE A 8 -30.44 7.25 27.56
C PHE A 8 -29.76 7.04 28.93
N SER A 9 -30.00 7.94 29.89
CA SER A 9 -29.54 7.82 31.27
C SER A 9 -30.15 6.66 32.07
N CYS A 10 -31.15 5.96 31.54
CA CYS A 10 -31.75 4.80 32.21
C CYS A 10 -31.16 3.45 31.75
N LEU A 11 -30.34 3.44 30.69
CA LEU A 11 -29.72 2.19 30.20
C LEU A 11 -28.60 1.75 31.14
N PRO A 12 -28.42 0.45 31.44
CA PRO A 12 -27.23 -0.09 32.09
C PRO A 12 -25.96 0.21 31.28
N ASP A 13 -24.83 0.39 31.98
CA ASP A 13 -23.56 0.74 31.35
C ASP A 13 -23.10 -0.36 30.37
N GLU A 14 -23.41 -1.63 30.64
CA GLU A 14 -23.10 -2.77 29.77
C GLU A 14 -23.82 -2.69 28.42
N LEU A 15 -25.09 -2.29 28.41
CA LEU A 15 -25.85 -2.10 27.18
C LEU A 15 -25.30 -0.91 26.38
N VAL A 16 -24.92 0.17 27.06
CA VAL A 16 -24.29 1.33 26.42
C VAL A 16 -22.96 0.93 25.79
N ILE A 17 -22.11 0.18 26.50
CA ILE A 17 -20.84 -0.34 25.96
C ILE A 17 -21.09 -1.20 24.73
N HIS A 18 -22.06 -2.11 24.78
CA HIS A 18 -22.39 -2.96 23.66
C HIS A 18 -22.86 -2.16 22.43
N MET A 19 -23.71 -1.15 22.63
CA MET A 19 -24.13 -0.24 21.54
C MET A 19 -22.94 0.52 20.95
N LEU A 20 -22.01 0.98 21.80
CA LEU A 20 -20.83 1.73 21.36
C LEU A 20 -19.82 0.88 20.58
N HIS A 21 -19.81 -0.45 20.74
CA HIS A 21 -18.99 -1.33 19.90
C HIS A 21 -19.45 -1.39 18.44
N TYR A 22 -20.68 -0.95 18.12
CA TYR A 22 -21.16 -0.79 16.75
C TYR A 22 -20.96 0.63 16.20
N CYS A 23 -20.28 1.50 16.96
CA CYS A 23 -20.02 2.87 16.56
C CYS A 23 -18.55 3.04 16.22
N HIS A 24 -18.25 3.91 15.24
CA HIS A 24 -16.88 4.35 14.99
C HIS A 24 -16.29 5.07 16.20
N PHE A 25 -14.97 5.00 16.39
CA PHE A 25 -14.27 5.59 17.52
C PHE A 25 -14.56 7.09 17.67
N LYS A 26 -14.72 7.83 16.56
CA LYS A 26 -15.10 9.25 16.58
C LYS A 26 -16.47 9.48 17.22
N GLN A 27 -17.42 8.59 16.96
CA GLN A 27 -18.76 8.64 17.57
C GLN A 27 -18.67 8.28 19.06
N ILE A 28 -17.84 7.30 19.43
CA ILE A 28 -17.59 6.95 20.84
C ILE A 28 -16.98 8.15 21.60
N LEU A 29 -15.98 8.82 21.03
CA LEU A 29 -15.37 10.01 21.62
C LEU A 29 -16.37 11.18 21.72
N ARG A 30 -17.20 11.40 20.69
CA ARG A 30 -18.29 12.39 20.73
C ARG A 30 -19.33 12.05 21.80
N PHE A 31 -19.65 10.77 21.99
CA PHE A 31 -20.52 10.32 23.07
C PHE A 31 -19.90 10.63 24.44
N ALA A 32 -18.61 10.35 24.62
CA ALA A 32 -17.90 10.59 25.88
C ALA A 32 -17.97 12.06 26.35
N ILE A 33 -17.90 13.04 25.43
CA ILE A 33 -17.92 14.46 25.79
C ILE A 33 -19.32 15.00 26.18
N THR A 34 -20.39 14.24 25.99
CA THR A 34 -21.76 14.72 26.25
C THR A 34 -22.14 14.76 27.74
N SER A 35 -21.55 13.91 28.59
CA SER A 35 -21.82 13.90 30.03
C SER A 35 -20.71 13.21 30.83
N LYS A 36 -20.61 13.52 32.13
CA LYS A 36 -19.62 12.89 33.03
C LYS A 36 -19.77 11.37 33.12
N ARG A 37 -21.01 10.86 33.09
CA ARG A 37 -21.28 9.42 33.09
C ARG A 37 -20.76 8.77 31.82
N ASN A 38 -21.08 9.35 30.66
CA ASN A 38 -20.66 8.82 29.37
C ASN A 38 -19.14 8.81 29.23
N HIS A 39 -18.47 9.88 29.70
CA HIS A 39 -17.03 9.91 29.82
C HIS A 39 -16.50 8.77 30.70
N ALA A 40 -17.10 8.53 31.88
CA ALA A 40 -16.69 7.46 32.77
C ALA A 40 -16.85 6.07 32.13
N ILE A 41 -17.95 5.81 31.43
CA ILE A 41 -18.19 4.54 30.71
C ILE A 41 -17.06 4.29 29.70
N VAL A 42 -16.74 5.25 28.84
CA VAL A 42 -15.71 5.11 27.82
C VAL A 42 -14.31 5.01 28.44
N ALA A 43 -14.00 5.82 29.45
CA ALA A 43 -12.68 5.85 30.08
C ALA A 43 -12.37 4.61 30.94
N THR A 44 -13.40 3.96 31.50
CA THR A 44 -13.22 2.77 32.36
C THR A 44 -13.40 1.45 31.61
N SER A 45 -14.10 1.44 30.48
CA SER A 45 -14.25 0.25 29.64
C SER A 45 -12.99 -0.04 28.83
N THR A 46 -12.26 -1.08 29.23
CA THR A 46 -11.07 -1.55 28.50
C THR A 46 -11.39 -1.97 27.07
N SER A 47 -12.55 -2.57 26.81
CA SER A 47 -12.93 -3.01 25.46
C SER A 47 -13.18 -1.83 24.52
N LEU A 48 -13.82 -0.75 25.02
CA LEU A 48 -14.01 0.47 24.22
C LEU A 48 -12.70 1.20 23.99
N ARG A 49 -11.81 1.24 24.99
CA ARG A 49 -10.47 1.82 24.81
C ARG A 49 -9.67 1.05 23.77
N LEU A 50 -9.69 -0.28 23.82
CA LEU A 50 -9.05 -1.12 22.81
C LEU A 50 -9.63 -0.85 21.41
N HIS A 51 -10.96 -0.82 21.28
CA HIS A 51 -11.62 -0.49 20.02
C HIS A 51 -11.18 0.89 19.48
N ILE A 52 -11.21 1.93 20.31
CA ILE A 52 -10.77 3.27 19.92
C ILE A 52 -9.32 3.26 19.44
N GLU A 53 -8.43 2.60 20.19
CA GLU A 53 -7.02 2.59 19.84
C GLU A 53 -6.76 1.83 18.54
N LEU A 54 -7.35 0.65 18.34
CA LEU A 54 -7.21 -0.13 17.11
C LEU A 54 -7.76 0.63 15.89
N GLU A 55 -9.02 1.06 15.93
CA GLU A 55 -9.66 1.74 14.78
C GLU A 55 -8.99 3.08 14.46
N SER A 56 -8.46 3.80 15.48
CA SER A 56 -7.76 5.06 15.22
C SER A 56 -6.40 4.92 14.53
N HIS A 57 -5.87 3.68 14.47
CA HIS A 57 -4.64 3.31 13.75
C HIS A 57 -4.94 2.42 12.54
N ASP A 58 -6.20 2.30 12.13
CA ASP A 58 -6.67 1.49 11.00
C ASP A 58 -6.22 0.01 11.15
N LEU A 59 -6.33 -0.49 12.39
CA LEU A 59 -6.03 -1.86 12.79
C LEU A 59 -7.27 -2.55 13.35
N GLU A 60 -7.26 -3.87 13.29
CA GLU A 60 -8.23 -4.75 13.92
C GLU A 60 -7.57 -6.00 14.51
N ILE A 61 -8.35 -6.79 15.27
CA ILE A 61 -7.89 -8.08 15.77
C ILE A 61 -8.17 -9.11 14.67
N ALA A 62 -7.13 -9.80 14.19
CA ALA A 62 -7.27 -10.79 13.14
C ALA A 62 -8.14 -11.97 13.63
N GLY A 63 -9.30 -12.21 13.01
CA GLY A 63 -10.31 -13.17 13.47
C GLY A 63 -9.95 -14.66 13.37
N TYR A 64 -8.73 -15.00 12.93
CA TYR A 64 -8.27 -16.38 12.71
C TYR A 64 -6.78 -16.52 13.03
N SER A 65 -6.38 -16.31 14.29
CA SER A 65 -5.06 -16.75 14.73
C SER A 65 -5.16 -18.13 15.37
N PRO A 66 -4.44 -19.17 14.88
CA PRO A 66 -4.26 -20.44 15.59
C PRO A 66 -3.64 -20.26 16.99
N GLN A 67 -3.11 -19.06 17.26
CA GLN A 67 -2.45 -18.66 18.49
C GLN A 67 -3.32 -17.73 19.36
N GLU A 68 -4.65 -17.65 19.19
CA GLU A 68 -5.50 -16.95 20.15
C GLU A 68 -5.37 -17.59 21.54
N LYS A 69 -4.42 -17.08 22.34
CA LYS A 69 -4.04 -17.58 23.67
C LYS A 69 -5.08 -17.24 24.75
N GLY A 70 -6.34 -16.99 24.39
CA GLY A 70 -7.37 -16.54 25.33
C GLY A 70 -7.02 -15.21 26.02
N ALA A 71 -6.24 -14.35 25.36
CA ALA A 71 -5.81 -13.07 25.90
C ALA A 71 -7.01 -12.15 26.17
N THR A 72 -7.03 -11.52 27.34
CA THR A 72 -8.09 -10.57 27.70
C THR A 72 -7.90 -9.23 26.96
N CYS A 73 -8.97 -8.45 26.75
CA CYS A 73 -8.86 -7.10 26.14
C CYS A 73 -7.85 -6.20 26.87
N SER A 74 -7.65 -6.39 28.18
CA SER A 74 -6.66 -5.64 28.96
C SER A 74 -5.23 -5.99 28.61
N GLU A 75 -4.95 -7.26 28.34
CA GLU A 75 -3.62 -7.70 27.94
C GLU A 75 -3.30 -7.24 26.53
N ILE A 76 -4.26 -7.38 25.62
CA ILE A 76 -4.16 -6.91 24.24
C ILE A 76 -3.91 -5.40 24.21
N LEU A 77 -4.69 -4.61 24.96
CA LEU A 77 -4.50 -3.16 25.03
C LEU A 77 -3.13 -2.79 25.61
N ALA A 78 -2.69 -3.46 26.68
CA ALA A 78 -1.39 -3.17 27.29
C ALA A 78 -0.22 -3.47 26.33
N GLU A 79 -0.29 -4.60 25.64
CA GLU A 79 0.69 -5.00 24.63
C GLU A 79 0.68 -4.05 23.44
N PHE A 80 -0.49 -3.68 22.93
CA PHE A 80 -0.62 -2.73 21.83
C PHE A 80 -0.02 -1.36 22.19
N LEU A 81 -0.35 -0.82 23.37
CA LEU A 81 0.21 0.44 23.84
C LEU A 81 1.73 0.37 24.03
N GLN A 82 2.25 -0.77 24.49
CA GLN A 82 3.70 -1.00 24.59
C GLN A 82 4.34 -1.04 23.20
N TYR A 83 3.75 -1.79 22.26
CA TYR A 83 4.18 -1.84 20.87
C TYR A 83 4.21 -0.43 20.28
N GLN A 84 3.14 0.35 20.43
CA GLN A 84 3.08 1.73 19.95
C GLN A 84 4.15 2.61 20.58
N ALA A 85 4.32 2.58 21.90
CA ALA A 85 5.31 3.39 22.58
C ALA A 85 6.73 3.10 22.06
N VAL A 86 7.08 1.82 21.90
CA VAL A 86 8.41 1.43 21.42
C VAL A 86 8.57 1.72 19.93
N ASN A 87 7.59 1.33 19.11
CA ASN A 87 7.62 1.48 17.66
C ASN A 87 7.65 2.95 17.23
N LEU A 88 6.79 3.77 17.84
CA LEU A 88 6.74 5.20 17.59
C LEU A 88 8.06 5.88 17.97
N LEU A 89 8.62 5.53 19.13
CA LEU A 89 9.94 6.05 19.56
C LEU A 89 11.06 5.60 18.64
N ALA A 90 11.02 4.37 18.13
CA ALA A 90 12.05 3.82 17.24
C ALA A 90 12.04 4.53 15.88
N TRP A 91 10.87 4.67 15.24
CA TRP A 91 10.71 5.45 14.00
C TRP A 91 11.04 6.92 14.20
N ARG A 92 10.60 7.50 15.32
CA ARG A 92 10.86 8.90 15.65
C ARG A 92 12.34 9.24 15.78
N ASN A 93 13.15 8.29 16.24
CA ASN A 93 14.57 8.46 16.44
C ASN A 93 15.42 7.68 15.43
N LEU A 94 14.81 7.08 14.41
CA LEU A 94 15.46 6.22 13.41
C LEU A 94 16.52 5.29 14.02
N LYS A 95 16.15 4.64 15.13
CA LYS A 95 17.02 3.74 15.88
C LYS A 95 16.93 2.32 15.34
N PHE A 96 17.84 2.00 14.43
CA PHE A 96 17.97 0.68 13.84
C PHE A 96 19.06 -0.16 14.52
N SER A 97 18.89 -1.47 14.49
CA SER A 97 19.93 -2.45 14.74
C SER A 97 21.05 -2.35 13.70
N GLY A 98 22.14 -3.09 13.93
CA GLY A 98 23.12 -3.35 12.86
C GLY A 98 22.44 -4.02 11.65
N PRO A 99 22.99 -3.81 10.44
CA PRO A 99 22.48 -4.47 9.24
C PRO A 99 22.64 -5.98 9.36
N ILE A 100 21.61 -6.71 8.90
CA ILE A 100 21.64 -8.16 8.74
C ILE A 100 21.66 -8.45 7.25
N GLU A 101 22.71 -9.10 6.78
CA GLU A 101 22.81 -9.55 5.40
C GLU A 101 22.02 -10.85 5.21
N ARG A 102 21.22 -10.93 4.15
CA ARG A 102 20.53 -12.16 3.73
C ARG A 102 20.87 -12.43 2.29
N THR A 103 21.40 -13.62 2.03
CA THR A 103 21.73 -14.08 0.69
C THR A 103 20.98 -15.38 0.42
N PRO A 104 20.18 -15.46 -0.65
CA PRO A 104 19.54 -16.71 -1.03
C PRO A 104 20.59 -17.75 -1.44
N GLY A 105 20.25 -19.02 -1.31
CA GLY A 105 21.17 -20.11 -1.66
C GLY A 105 21.36 -20.29 -3.17
N GLN A 106 20.53 -19.63 -3.98
CA GLN A 106 20.49 -19.70 -5.44
C GLN A 106 20.18 -18.32 -6.02
N ARG A 107 20.60 -18.09 -7.26
CA ARG A 107 20.32 -16.84 -7.98
C ARG A 107 18.80 -16.65 -8.16
N PRO A 108 18.22 -15.53 -7.69
CA PRO A 108 16.81 -15.25 -7.89
C PRO A 108 16.48 -15.05 -9.38
N THR A 109 15.32 -15.56 -9.78
CA THR A 109 14.63 -15.18 -11.03
C THR A 109 13.57 -14.12 -10.73
N VAL A 110 12.91 -14.24 -9.59
CA VAL A 110 11.90 -13.29 -9.09
C VAL A 110 12.05 -13.14 -7.58
N CYS A 111 11.76 -11.96 -7.07
CA CYS A 111 11.77 -11.65 -5.64
C CYS A 111 10.48 -10.98 -5.21
N GLN A 112 10.06 -11.24 -3.98
CA GLN A 112 8.94 -10.57 -3.34
C GLN A 112 9.24 -10.36 -1.85
N TRP A 113 8.79 -9.24 -1.30
CA TRP A 113 8.77 -8.95 0.13
C TRP A 113 7.33 -9.07 0.62
N SER A 114 7.09 -9.88 1.65
CA SER A 114 5.75 -10.05 2.18
C SER A 114 5.81 -10.41 3.66
N GLU A 115 5.22 -9.54 4.49
CA GLU A 115 4.94 -9.81 5.90
C GLU A 115 6.18 -10.22 6.72
N GLY A 116 7.29 -9.50 6.56
CA GLY A 116 8.54 -9.82 7.23
C GLY A 116 9.29 -11.01 6.64
N ASN A 117 8.96 -11.43 5.42
CA ASN A 117 9.66 -12.48 4.69
C ASN A 117 10.21 -11.96 3.36
N TYR A 118 11.45 -12.36 3.07
CA TYR A 118 12.02 -12.29 1.73
C TYR A 118 11.78 -13.61 1.00
N VAL A 119 10.97 -13.57 -0.05
CA VAL A 119 10.64 -14.72 -0.90
C VAL A 119 11.40 -14.61 -2.20
N VAL A 120 12.11 -15.68 -2.54
CA VAL A 120 12.89 -15.79 -3.77
C VAL A 120 12.39 -16.97 -4.58
N GLY A 121 11.96 -16.71 -5.81
CA GLY A 121 11.77 -17.74 -6.82
C GLY A 121 13.05 -17.92 -7.62
N TYR A 122 13.48 -19.17 -7.78
CA TYR A 122 14.69 -19.53 -8.51
C TYR A 122 14.49 -20.82 -9.28
N ARG A 123 15.47 -21.17 -10.11
CA ARG A 123 15.47 -22.41 -10.89
C ARG A 123 16.37 -23.46 -10.28
N SER A 124 15.83 -24.64 -10.01
CA SER A 124 16.58 -25.80 -9.53
C SER A 124 17.37 -26.54 -10.62
N ARG A 125 16.93 -26.45 -11.89
CA ARG A 125 17.52 -27.15 -13.03
C ARG A 125 18.11 -26.19 -14.06
N PRO A 126 19.43 -26.19 -14.32
CA PRO A 126 20.05 -25.25 -15.25
C PRO A 126 19.77 -25.48 -16.74
N ASP A 127 18.99 -26.49 -17.12
CA ASP A 127 18.92 -26.99 -18.52
C ASP A 127 17.98 -26.21 -19.47
N SER A 128 17.20 -25.24 -18.99
CA SER A 128 16.27 -24.45 -19.81
C SER A 128 16.88 -23.11 -20.26
N LEU A 129 16.76 -22.80 -21.55
CA LEU A 129 17.31 -21.59 -22.18
C LEU A 129 16.55 -20.30 -21.83
N THR A 130 15.32 -20.39 -21.34
CA THR A 130 14.52 -19.20 -20.98
C THR A 130 14.93 -18.73 -19.59
N THR A 131 15.26 -17.47 -19.33
CA THR A 131 15.72 -17.03 -17.99
C THR A 131 14.60 -16.58 -17.04
N GLN A 132 13.36 -16.48 -17.53
CA GLN A 132 12.25 -15.81 -16.84
C GLN A 132 11.41 -16.70 -15.93
N TYR A 133 11.62 -18.02 -15.96
CA TYR A 133 10.80 -18.97 -15.19
C TYR A 133 11.50 -19.51 -13.95
N PHE A 134 10.75 -19.68 -12.86
CA PHE A 134 11.18 -20.36 -11.64
C PHE A 134 10.38 -21.64 -11.40
N ASP A 135 11.00 -22.63 -10.76
CA ASP A 135 10.38 -23.90 -10.38
C ASP A 135 10.56 -24.21 -8.88
N SER A 136 11.21 -23.30 -8.15
CA SER A 136 11.56 -23.48 -6.75
C SER A 136 11.47 -22.17 -5.99
N LEU A 137 11.17 -22.25 -4.70
CA LEU A 137 11.08 -21.08 -3.82
C LEU A 137 11.97 -21.26 -2.58
N GLN A 138 12.53 -20.15 -2.14
CA GLN A 138 13.15 -20.01 -0.83
C GLN A 138 12.45 -18.87 -0.08
N ILE A 139 11.95 -19.15 1.12
CA ILE A 139 11.35 -18.14 2.01
C ILE A 139 12.33 -17.90 3.16
N MET A 140 12.69 -16.63 3.37
CA MET A 140 13.65 -16.22 4.38
C MET A 140 13.01 -15.15 5.29
N PRO A 141 12.70 -15.47 6.55
CA PRO A 141 12.27 -14.46 7.51
C PRO A 141 13.34 -13.37 7.65
N LEU A 142 12.93 -12.11 7.64
CA LEU A 142 13.87 -10.98 7.79
C LEU A 142 14.53 -10.99 9.17
N THR A 143 13.78 -11.38 10.21
CA THR A 143 14.21 -11.36 11.62
C THR A 143 14.91 -12.63 12.10
N SER A 144 14.82 -13.75 11.37
CA SER A 144 15.37 -15.05 11.79
C SER A 144 16.34 -15.61 10.76
N PHE A 145 17.40 -16.28 11.23
CA PHE A 145 18.31 -17.06 10.38
C PHE A 145 17.75 -18.46 10.08
N GLU A 146 16.61 -18.82 10.65
CA GLU A 146 15.94 -20.08 10.32
C GLU A 146 15.33 -19.99 8.92
N HIS A 147 15.86 -20.80 8.00
CA HIS A 147 15.34 -20.90 6.65
C HIS A 147 14.22 -21.92 6.58
N PHE A 148 13.16 -21.60 5.83
CA PHE A 148 12.23 -22.62 5.39
C PHE A 148 12.95 -23.57 4.43
N SER A 149 12.57 -24.85 4.48
CA SER A 149 13.06 -25.81 3.49
C SER A 149 12.65 -25.33 2.10
N PRO A 150 13.55 -25.38 1.10
CA PRO A 150 13.19 -24.94 -0.23
C PRO A 150 12.00 -25.73 -0.77
N LEU A 151 11.08 -25.01 -1.40
CA LEU A 151 9.87 -25.59 -1.98
C LEU A 151 10.13 -25.87 -3.46
N ILE A 152 10.03 -27.14 -3.88
CA ILE A 152 10.11 -27.51 -5.29
C ILE A 152 8.69 -27.60 -5.84
N LEU A 153 8.41 -26.84 -6.90
CA LEU A 153 7.13 -26.81 -7.57
C LEU A 153 7.08 -27.84 -8.69
N GLU A 154 5.90 -28.37 -8.98
CA GLU A 154 5.71 -29.34 -10.08
C GLU A 154 5.83 -28.70 -11.47
N ASN A 155 5.65 -27.38 -11.55
CA ASN A 155 5.61 -26.62 -12.79
C ASN A 155 6.50 -25.38 -12.70
N GLU A 156 6.85 -24.84 -13.86
CA GLU A 156 7.53 -23.56 -14.01
C GLU A 156 6.52 -22.40 -14.08
N PHE A 157 6.86 -21.28 -13.42
CA PHE A 157 6.02 -20.09 -13.32
C PHE A 157 6.81 -18.81 -13.59
N THR A 158 6.11 -17.73 -13.97
CA THR A 158 6.67 -16.37 -14.16
C THR A 158 6.21 -15.42 -13.09
N GLU A 159 4.99 -15.59 -12.59
CA GLU A 159 4.39 -14.70 -11.59
C GLU A 159 4.42 -15.33 -10.20
N LEU A 160 4.70 -14.50 -9.19
CA LEU A 160 4.86 -14.91 -7.80
C LEU A 160 4.07 -14.00 -6.87
N MET A 161 3.19 -14.58 -6.07
CA MET A 161 2.64 -13.96 -4.87
C MET A 161 2.60 -14.96 -3.71
N VAL A 162 3.06 -14.55 -2.54
CA VAL A 162 3.07 -15.37 -1.32
C VAL A 162 2.38 -14.65 -0.15
N ASP A 163 1.48 -15.38 0.49
CA ASP A 163 0.91 -15.09 1.81
C ASP A 163 1.35 -16.19 2.78
N ALA A 164 2.39 -15.89 3.56
CA ALA A 164 3.00 -16.85 4.47
C ALA A 164 2.06 -17.20 5.63
N ASN A 165 1.23 -16.25 6.06
CA ASN A 165 0.29 -16.45 7.16
C ASN A 165 -0.83 -17.42 6.80
N GLN A 166 -1.33 -17.34 5.57
CA GLN A 166 -2.32 -18.28 5.04
C GLN A 166 -1.69 -19.56 4.50
N ASN A 167 -0.35 -19.67 4.50
CA ASN A 167 0.39 -20.79 3.91
C ASN A 167 0.04 -20.98 2.41
N LEU A 168 -0.18 -19.85 1.71
CA LEU A 168 -0.63 -19.79 0.33
C LEU A 168 0.46 -19.20 -0.57
N GLY A 169 0.76 -19.90 -1.66
CA GLY A 169 1.47 -19.35 -2.81
C GLY A 169 0.53 -19.33 -4.01
N VAL A 170 0.49 -18.20 -4.71
CA VAL A 170 -0.25 -17.98 -5.94
C VAL A 170 0.76 -17.78 -7.07
N PHE A 171 0.70 -18.65 -8.07
CA PHE A 171 1.71 -18.71 -9.12
C PHE A 171 1.05 -18.62 -10.49
N GLY A 172 1.56 -17.73 -11.34
CA GLY A 172 1.05 -17.51 -12.70
C GLY A 172 2.01 -18.02 -13.76
N ARG A 173 1.47 -18.63 -14.82
CA ARG A 173 2.23 -18.97 -16.02
C ARG A 173 1.37 -18.84 -17.27
N TRP A 174 2.00 -18.41 -18.36
CA TRP A 174 1.37 -18.36 -19.68
C TRP A 174 1.49 -19.70 -20.40
N GLU A 175 0.37 -20.23 -20.88
CA GLU A 175 0.37 -21.42 -21.73
C GLU A 175 0.69 -21.01 -23.18
N LEU A 176 1.91 -21.32 -23.62
CA LEU A 176 2.33 -21.14 -25.02
C LEU A 176 1.52 -22.08 -25.92
N GLN A 177 0.59 -21.50 -26.68
CA GLN A 177 -0.25 -22.29 -27.56
C GLN A 177 0.55 -22.83 -28.75
N SER A 178 0.29 -24.09 -29.08
CA SER A 178 0.77 -24.69 -30.33
C SER A 178 0.15 -23.93 -31.50
N SER A 179 0.98 -23.52 -32.46
CA SER A 179 0.64 -22.69 -33.62
C SER A 179 -0.81 -22.77 -34.13
N GLY A 180 -1.58 -21.68 -34.01
CA GLY A 180 -2.87 -21.51 -34.72
C GLY A 180 -4.08 -21.02 -33.91
N GLN A 181 -3.98 -20.91 -32.59
CA GLN A 181 -5.07 -20.50 -31.71
C GLN A 181 -4.82 -19.05 -31.23
N LYS A 182 -5.84 -18.19 -31.29
CA LYS A 182 -5.74 -16.71 -31.25
C LYS A 182 -5.96 -16.08 -29.86
N ASN A 183 -5.71 -16.81 -28.79
CA ASN A 183 -6.12 -16.35 -27.46
C ASN A 183 -5.09 -16.75 -26.43
N ALA A 184 -4.48 -15.77 -25.76
CA ALA A 184 -3.62 -16.05 -24.62
C ALA A 184 -4.37 -16.81 -23.51
N GLN A 185 -3.67 -17.71 -22.84
CA GLN A 185 -4.19 -18.46 -21.69
C GLN A 185 -3.20 -18.35 -20.53
N LEU A 186 -3.69 -17.86 -19.39
CA LEU A 186 -2.96 -17.73 -18.14
C LEU A 186 -3.43 -18.81 -17.16
N GLU A 187 -2.55 -19.69 -16.72
CA GLU A 187 -2.80 -20.63 -15.63
C GLU A 187 -2.35 -19.99 -14.30
N ILE A 188 -3.24 -19.99 -13.31
CA ILE A 188 -2.97 -19.58 -11.95
C ILE A 188 -3.08 -20.79 -11.04
N ALA A 189 -2.01 -21.13 -10.34
CA ALA A 189 -1.95 -22.23 -9.39
C ALA A 189 -1.95 -21.72 -7.95
N LEU A 190 -2.86 -22.26 -7.13
CA LEU A 190 -2.96 -22.03 -5.69
C LEU A 190 -2.32 -23.21 -4.96
N ILE A 191 -1.14 -23.00 -4.37
CA ILE A 191 -0.29 -24.05 -3.81
C ILE A 191 -0.04 -23.76 -2.32
N SER A 192 0.05 -24.82 -1.53
CA SER A 192 0.44 -24.72 -0.13
C SER A 192 1.95 -24.60 0.03
N LEU A 193 2.42 -23.55 0.72
CA LEU A 193 3.85 -23.31 0.94
C LEU A 193 4.53 -24.42 1.79
N LYS A 194 3.77 -25.07 2.67
CA LYS A 194 4.24 -26.18 3.51
C LYS A 194 4.42 -27.49 2.77
N THR A 195 3.62 -27.75 1.74
CA THR A 195 3.55 -29.08 1.10
C THR A 195 3.95 -29.10 -0.37
N GLY A 196 3.89 -27.96 -1.06
CA GLY A 196 4.14 -27.87 -2.50
C GLY A 196 3.00 -28.40 -3.36
N HIS A 197 1.91 -28.85 -2.75
CA HIS A 197 0.73 -29.40 -3.40
C HIS A 197 -0.41 -28.36 -3.47
N PRO A 198 -1.48 -28.64 -4.26
CA PRO A 198 -2.70 -27.83 -4.26
C PRO A 198 -3.13 -27.39 -2.86
N HIS A 199 -3.42 -26.10 -2.70
CA HIS A 199 -3.77 -25.55 -1.39
C HIS A 199 -5.05 -26.22 -0.84
N PRO A 200 -5.05 -26.76 0.39
CA PRO A 200 -6.16 -27.58 0.89
C PRO A 200 -7.47 -26.81 1.11
N LEU A 201 -7.39 -25.48 1.25
CA LEU A 201 -8.57 -24.61 1.36
C LEU A 201 -9.12 -24.13 0.02
N ALA A 202 -8.39 -24.34 -1.08
CA ALA A 202 -8.83 -23.92 -2.41
C ALA A 202 -9.72 -25.01 -3.02
N GLN A 203 -11.00 -24.71 -3.24
CA GLN A 203 -11.91 -25.60 -3.95
C GLN A 203 -11.49 -25.81 -5.42
N ILE A 204 -10.89 -24.77 -6.02
CA ILE A 204 -10.31 -24.81 -7.37
C ILE A 204 -8.86 -24.36 -7.27
N SER A 205 -7.93 -25.31 -7.24
CA SER A 205 -6.50 -25.00 -7.06
C SER A 205 -5.79 -24.52 -8.34
N LYS A 206 -6.46 -24.61 -9.49
CA LYS A 206 -5.93 -24.20 -10.79
C LYS A 206 -7.01 -23.45 -11.57
N LEU A 207 -6.76 -22.19 -11.88
CA LEU A 207 -7.63 -21.35 -12.71
C LEU A 207 -6.98 -21.18 -14.07
N HIS A 208 -7.70 -21.46 -15.15
CA HIS A 208 -7.25 -21.18 -16.51
C HIS A 208 -8.04 -20.00 -17.05
N ILE A 209 -7.38 -18.87 -17.27
CA ILE A 209 -7.98 -17.63 -17.72
C ILE A 209 -7.70 -17.49 -19.22
N GLN A 210 -8.73 -17.57 -20.03
CA GLN A 210 -8.69 -17.27 -21.46
C GLN A 210 -8.95 -15.79 -21.69
N LEU A 211 -8.00 -15.14 -22.38
CA LEU A 211 -8.04 -13.72 -22.69
C LEU A 211 -8.35 -13.51 -24.18
N ASP A 212 -8.82 -12.30 -24.49
CA ASP A 212 -9.21 -11.89 -25.85
C ASP A 212 -8.06 -11.27 -26.66
N PHE A 213 -6.84 -11.23 -26.10
CA PHE A 213 -5.64 -10.69 -26.74
C PHE A 213 -4.53 -11.75 -26.89
N ASP A 214 -3.54 -11.46 -27.73
CA ASP A 214 -2.39 -12.33 -27.96
C ASP A 214 -1.29 -12.06 -26.92
N TYR A 215 -0.66 -13.11 -26.39
CA TYR A 215 0.39 -12.96 -25.37
C TYR A 215 1.71 -12.54 -26.02
N ASP A 216 2.23 -11.40 -25.58
CA ASP A 216 3.60 -10.98 -25.83
C ASP A 216 4.32 -10.74 -24.49
N PRO A 217 5.35 -11.54 -24.16
CA PRO A 217 6.07 -11.43 -22.88
C PRO A 217 6.78 -10.08 -22.70
N SER A 218 7.00 -9.31 -23.77
CA SER A 218 7.65 -7.99 -23.68
C SER A 218 6.68 -6.85 -23.37
N SER A 219 5.38 -7.06 -23.54
CA SER A 219 4.34 -6.04 -23.38
C SER A 219 3.19 -6.46 -22.47
N THR A 220 3.17 -7.71 -22.01
CA THR A 220 2.16 -8.23 -21.09
C THR A 220 2.70 -8.29 -19.67
N GLY A 221 2.03 -7.61 -18.74
CA GLY A 221 2.30 -7.69 -17.31
C GLY A 221 1.16 -8.38 -16.56
N VAL A 222 1.51 -9.15 -15.53
CA VAL A 222 0.56 -9.71 -14.58
C VAL A 222 0.97 -9.27 -13.18
N ASN A 223 0.02 -8.78 -12.40
CA ASN A 223 0.22 -8.52 -10.98
C ASN A 223 -0.79 -9.34 -10.17
N LEU A 224 -0.32 -9.98 -9.11
CA LEU A 224 -1.09 -10.90 -8.28
C LEU A 224 -1.13 -10.34 -6.86
N ASP A 225 -2.32 -10.21 -6.29
CA ASP A 225 -2.47 -9.73 -4.93
C ASP A 225 -3.56 -10.48 -4.16
N VAL A 226 -3.30 -10.79 -2.89
CA VAL A 226 -4.21 -11.54 -2.01
C VAL A 226 -4.52 -10.73 -0.78
N MET A 227 -5.81 -10.59 -0.51
CA MET A 227 -6.36 -9.98 0.69
C MET A 227 -7.37 -10.95 1.30
N HIS A 228 -7.03 -11.56 2.45
CA HIS A 228 -7.84 -12.62 3.07
C HIS A 228 -8.19 -13.73 2.06
N ASP A 229 -9.47 -13.90 1.77
CA ASP A 229 -10.01 -14.91 0.86
C ASP A 229 -10.09 -14.39 -0.58
N ILE A 230 -9.71 -13.14 -0.82
CA ILE A 230 -9.83 -12.46 -2.11
C ILE A 230 -8.49 -12.50 -2.85
N LEU A 231 -8.53 -12.98 -4.10
CA LEU A 231 -7.42 -12.92 -5.05
C LEU A 231 -7.77 -11.92 -6.16
N SER A 232 -6.89 -10.95 -6.38
CA SER A 232 -6.93 -10.01 -7.49
C SER A 232 -5.83 -10.36 -8.47
N ILE A 233 -6.19 -10.38 -9.75
CA ILE A 233 -5.29 -10.61 -10.88
C ILE A 233 -5.43 -9.42 -11.81
N GLU A 234 -4.40 -8.61 -11.87
CA GLU A 234 -4.29 -7.46 -12.74
C GLU A 234 -3.49 -7.84 -13.98
N LEU A 235 -4.09 -7.61 -15.15
CA LEU A 235 -3.54 -7.94 -16.45
C LEU A 235 -3.35 -6.65 -17.23
N LYS A 236 -2.13 -6.42 -17.72
CA LYS A 236 -1.78 -5.27 -18.56
C LYS A 236 -1.24 -5.77 -19.89
N ASN A 237 -1.68 -5.18 -20.99
CA ASN A 237 -1.00 -5.28 -22.28
C ASN A 237 -0.73 -3.86 -22.78
N TYR A 238 0.53 -3.45 -22.72
CA TYR A 238 0.98 -2.09 -23.04
C TYR A 238 0.90 -1.78 -24.54
N GLN A 239 0.92 -2.80 -25.42
CA GLN A 239 0.81 -2.59 -26.87
C GLN A 239 -0.64 -2.39 -27.31
N GLU A 240 -1.59 -3.06 -26.66
CA GLU A 240 -3.02 -2.98 -26.96
C GLU A 240 -3.77 -1.97 -26.07
N GLU A 241 -3.07 -1.24 -25.19
CA GLU A 241 -3.65 -0.32 -24.19
C GLU A 241 -4.76 -1.01 -23.37
N PHE A 242 -4.53 -2.29 -23.07
CA PHE A 242 -5.52 -3.15 -22.44
C PHE A 242 -5.20 -3.32 -20.96
N PHE A 243 -6.22 -3.09 -20.14
CA PHE A 243 -6.17 -3.39 -18.72
C PHE A 243 -7.40 -4.16 -18.27
N GLU A 244 -7.15 -5.18 -17.47
CA GLU A 244 -8.21 -5.96 -16.87
C GLU A 244 -7.82 -6.44 -15.47
N THR A 245 -8.65 -6.11 -14.47
CA THR A 245 -8.55 -6.70 -13.13
C THR A 245 -9.66 -7.71 -12.93
N LEU A 246 -9.29 -8.90 -12.52
CA LEU A 246 -10.18 -10.01 -12.26
C LEU A 246 -10.06 -10.41 -10.78
N VAL A 247 -11.19 -10.48 -10.09
CA VAL A 247 -11.22 -10.72 -8.64
C VAL A 247 -12.01 -11.98 -8.32
N TRP A 248 -11.43 -12.86 -7.51
CA TRP A 248 -12.04 -14.12 -7.04
C TRP A 248 -12.02 -14.20 -5.52
N ASP A 249 -12.95 -14.98 -4.98
CA ASP A 249 -12.74 -15.67 -3.72
C ASP A 249 -11.95 -16.95 -4.04
N TRP A 250 -10.68 -17.00 -3.64
CA TRP A 250 -9.78 -18.09 -4.00
C TRP A 250 -10.09 -19.38 -3.25
N LYS A 251 -10.73 -19.32 -2.07
CA LYS A 251 -11.13 -20.50 -1.31
C LYS A 251 -12.30 -21.20 -1.97
N SER A 252 -13.35 -20.45 -2.31
CA SER A 252 -14.53 -21.03 -2.97
C SER A 252 -14.37 -21.18 -4.49
N GLY A 253 -13.39 -20.48 -5.10
CA GLY A 253 -13.25 -20.37 -6.54
C GLY A 253 -14.31 -19.48 -7.20
N CYS A 254 -15.11 -18.75 -6.41
CA CYS A 254 -16.14 -17.86 -6.93
C CYS A 254 -15.53 -16.64 -7.61
N PHE A 255 -15.89 -16.40 -8.87
CA PHE A 255 -15.61 -15.11 -9.51
C PHE A 255 -16.47 -14.02 -8.89
N LEU A 256 -15.84 -12.91 -8.50
CA LEU A 256 -16.50 -11.81 -7.80
C LEU A 256 -16.69 -10.59 -8.70
N MET A 257 -15.65 -10.21 -9.45
CA MET A 257 -15.65 -8.93 -10.16
C MET A 257 -14.69 -8.91 -11.34
N ARG A 258 -15.13 -8.27 -12.44
CA ARG A 258 -14.31 -7.90 -13.59
C ARG A 258 -14.22 -6.38 -13.66
N ILE A 259 -13.04 -5.82 -13.78
CA ILE A 259 -12.84 -4.41 -14.14
C ILE A 259 -12.05 -4.41 -15.45
N LYS A 260 -12.54 -3.68 -16.44
CA LYS A 260 -11.83 -3.51 -17.71
C LYS A 260 -11.70 -2.02 -17.99
N SER A 261 -10.52 -1.62 -18.42
CA SER A 261 -10.26 -0.27 -18.92
C SER A 261 -9.48 -0.36 -20.22
N ASN A 262 -9.78 0.55 -21.15
CA ASN A 262 -8.99 0.73 -22.38
C ASN A 262 -8.10 1.98 -22.20
N SER A 263 -7.51 2.09 -21.02
CA SER A 263 -6.69 3.22 -20.61
C SER A 263 -5.24 2.78 -20.65
N GLU A 264 -4.36 3.70 -21.02
CA GLU A 264 -2.92 3.51 -20.88
C GLU A 264 -2.56 3.38 -19.39
N SER A 265 -1.92 2.26 -19.06
CA SER A 265 -1.25 1.98 -17.78
C SER A 265 -2.03 2.03 -16.44
N PRO A 266 -3.38 1.85 -16.38
CA PRO A 266 -4.08 1.87 -15.09
C PRO A 266 -3.53 0.83 -14.11
N SER A 267 -3.75 1.11 -12.83
CA SER A 267 -3.22 0.34 -11.72
C SER A 267 -4.29 0.14 -10.66
N SER A 268 -4.29 -1.02 -10.00
CA SER A 268 -5.27 -1.35 -8.97
C SER A 268 -4.64 -1.75 -7.64
N CYS A 269 -5.35 -1.46 -6.55
CA CYS A 269 -4.90 -1.74 -5.20
C CYS A 269 -6.09 -1.84 -4.23
N TYR A 270 -6.03 -2.69 -3.20
CA TYR A 270 -7.12 -2.92 -2.25
C TYR A 270 -7.32 -1.74 -1.28
N PHE A 271 -8.33 -0.92 -1.46
CA PHE A 271 -8.54 0.24 -0.60
C PHE A 271 -8.92 -0.15 0.85
N ASP A 272 -9.81 -1.13 0.98
CA ASP A 272 -10.22 -1.77 2.24
C ASP A 272 -10.72 -3.21 1.94
N GLU A 273 -11.20 -3.92 2.96
CA GLU A 273 -11.69 -5.30 2.83
C GLU A 273 -12.80 -5.51 1.79
N VAL A 274 -13.51 -4.45 1.40
CA VAL A 274 -14.68 -4.52 0.51
C VAL A 274 -14.57 -3.61 -0.69
N HIS A 275 -13.46 -2.90 -0.88
CA HIS A 275 -13.24 -1.99 -1.99
C HIS A 275 -11.88 -2.17 -2.65
N LEU A 276 -11.88 -2.24 -3.97
CA LEU A 276 -10.69 -2.16 -4.82
C LEU A 276 -10.63 -0.78 -5.47
N GLY A 277 -9.53 -0.07 -5.31
CA GLY A 277 -9.28 1.20 -6.00
C GLY A 277 -8.57 0.96 -7.33
N VAL A 278 -8.96 1.71 -8.36
CA VAL A 278 -8.32 1.68 -9.68
C VAL A 278 -8.08 3.11 -10.14
N LEU A 279 -6.83 3.43 -10.46
CA LEU A 279 -6.47 4.71 -11.06
C LEU A 279 -6.68 4.60 -12.58
N VAL A 280 -7.58 5.42 -13.11
CA VAL A 280 -7.99 5.38 -14.51
C VAL A 280 -7.72 6.72 -15.18
N TYR A 281 -7.22 6.68 -16.41
CA TYR A 281 -7.07 7.82 -17.28
C TYR A 281 -7.95 7.63 -18.53
N GLU A 282 -9.05 8.37 -18.62
CA GLU A 282 -9.98 8.25 -19.74
C GLU A 282 -9.99 9.52 -20.60
N PRO A 283 -9.81 9.39 -21.92
CA PRO A 283 -10.13 10.47 -22.84
C PRO A 283 -11.66 10.59 -22.93
N THR A 284 -12.21 11.63 -22.32
CA THR A 284 -13.63 11.97 -22.45
C THR A 284 -13.83 12.90 -23.64
N VAL A 285 -14.85 12.63 -24.47
CA VAL A 285 -15.26 13.57 -25.52
C VAL A 285 -16.46 14.33 -24.99
N ASP A 286 -16.34 15.65 -24.85
CA ASP A 286 -17.47 16.46 -24.45
C ASP A 286 -18.54 16.53 -25.57
N GLY A 287 -19.73 17.05 -25.24
CA GLY A 287 -20.82 17.19 -26.20
C GLY A 287 -20.52 18.13 -27.39
N GLN A 288 -19.37 18.82 -27.38
CA GLN A 288 -18.88 19.68 -28.44
C GLN A 288 -17.78 19.02 -29.28
N GLY A 289 -17.43 17.77 -28.99
CA GLY A 289 -16.36 17.03 -29.68
C GLY A 289 -14.95 17.39 -29.20
N CYS A 290 -14.81 18.13 -28.11
CA CYS A 290 -13.51 18.41 -27.50
C CYS A 290 -13.12 17.25 -26.57
N TYR A 291 -11.89 16.76 -26.73
CA TYR A 291 -11.32 15.76 -25.85
C TYR A 291 -10.90 16.41 -24.52
N SER A 292 -11.58 16.10 -23.43
CA SER A 292 -11.11 16.38 -22.07
C SER A 292 -10.46 15.11 -21.51
N ARG A 293 -9.23 15.27 -21.04
CA ARG A 293 -8.39 14.21 -20.51
C ARG A 293 -8.61 14.16 -19.00
N GLN A 294 -9.33 13.14 -18.53
CA GLN A 294 -9.73 13.06 -17.13
C GLN A 294 -9.04 11.90 -16.41
N ILE A 295 -8.28 12.23 -15.37
CA ILE A 295 -7.75 11.24 -14.41
C ILE A 295 -8.78 11.07 -13.29
N SER A 296 -9.04 9.82 -12.89
CA SER A 296 -9.89 9.53 -11.75
C SER A 296 -9.37 8.35 -10.93
N LEU A 297 -9.51 8.43 -9.62
CA LEU A 297 -9.38 7.28 -8.74
C LEU A 297 -10.77 6.69 -8.48
N SER A 298 -11.02 5.51 -9.00
CA SER A 298 -12.32 4.85 -8.95
C SER A 298 -12.33 3.72 -7.92
N LEU A 299 -13.27 3.73 -6.98
CA LEU A 299 -13.44 2.65 -6.00
C LEU A 299 -14.57 1.72 -6.43
N TYR A 300 -14.23 0.44 -6.55
CA TYR A 300 -15.12 -0.65 -6.90
C TYR A 300 -15.42 -1.48 -5.67
N ARG A 301 -16.69 -1.83 -5.46
CA ARG A 301 -17.08 -2.68 -4.35
C ARG A 301 -16.87 -4.14 -4.71
N ILE A 302 -16.11 -4.85 -3.89
CA ILE A 302 -15.94 -6.30 -3.96
C ILE A 302 -17.21 -6.95 -3.36
N PRO A 303 -17.96 -7.76 -4.12
CA PRO A 303 -19.12 -8.46 -3.59
C PRO A 303 -18.72 -9.49 -2.53
N SER A 304 -19.43 -9.53 -1.39
CA SER A 304 -19.16 -10.52 -0.32
C SER A 304 -19.58 -11.94 -0.71
N HIS A 305 -20.49 -12.08 -1.66
CA HIS A 305 -20.94 -13.36 -2.22
C HIS A 305 -21.15 -13.20 -3.72
N SER A 306 -20.80 -14.23 -4.49
CA SER A 306 -21.03 -14.21 -5.94
C SER A 306 -22.54 -14.15 -6.24
N ASN A 307 -22.89 -13.41 -7.29
CA ASN A 307 -24.22 -13.52 -7.87
C ASN A 307 -24.33 -14.87 -8.59
N LYS A 308 -24.78 -15.89 -7.84
CA LYS A 308 -25.51 -17.08 -8.31
C LYS A 308 -25.06 -17.68 -9.66
N GLU A 309 -23.82 -18.15 -9.73
CA GLU A 309 -23.41 -19.36 -10.45
C GLU A 309 -21.88 -19.45 -10.39
N VAL A 310 -21.35 -20.39 -9.59
CA VAL A 310 -19.95 -20.80 -9.75
C VAL A 310 -19.87 -21.44 -11.13
N PRO A 311 -19.10 -20.90 -12.09
CA PRO A 311 -18.94 -21.55 -13.38
C PRO A 311 -18.48 -22.99 -13.14
N SER A 312 -19.22 -23.94 -13.70
CA SER A 312 -18.90 -25.36 -13.58
C SER A 312 -17.66 -25.67 -14.44
N GLY A 313 -16.47 -25.38 -13.93
CA GLY A 313 -15.20 -25.63 -14.60
C GLY A 313 -14.05 -24.77 -14.08
N ASN A 314 -12.83 -25.14 -14.46
CA ASN A 314 -11.60 -24.40 -14.19
C ASN A 314 -11.22 -23.42 -15.32
N LEU A 315 -11.93 -23.45 -16.45
CA LEU A 315 -11.72 -22.55 -17.57
C LEU A 315 -12.63 -21.32 -17.44
N PHE A 316 -12.01 -20.15 -17.37
CA PHE A 316 -12.64 -18.86 -17.23
C PHE A 316 -12.34 -18.01 -18.45
N ARG A 317 -13.36 -17.56 -19.18
CA ARG A 317 -13.21 -16.59 -20.27
C ARG A 317 -13.62 -15.20 -19.77
N ALA A 318 -12.66 -14.29 -19.63
CA ALA A 318 -12.89 -12.97 -19.04
C ALA A 318 -14.02 -12.20 -19.74
N SER A 319 -14.08 -12.28 -21.08
CA SER A 319 -15.09 -11.63 -21.90
C SER A 319 -16.52 -12.10 -21.70
N SER A 320 -16.73 -13.23 -21.04
CA SER A 320 -18.07 -13.75 -20.74
C SER A 320 -18.73 -13.07 -19.54
N TYR A 321 -17.98 -12.25 -18.78
CA TYR A 321 -18.47 -11.59 -17.57
C TYR A 321 -18.62 -10.09 -17.77
N PRO A 322 -19.67 -9.46 -17.23
CA PRO A 322 -19.87 -8.03 -17.33
C PRO A 322 -18.81 -7.27 -16.51
N CYS A 323 -18.38 -6.12 -17.01
CA CYS A 323 -17.53 -5.20 -16.25
C CYS A 323 -18.33 -4.57 -15.11
N ALA A 324 -17.73 -4.54 -13.93
CA ALA A 324 -18.23 -3.82 -12.78
C ALA A 324 -18.18 -2.31 -13.03
N ARG A 325 -19.03 -1.58 -12.29
CA ARG A 325 -19.04 -0.13 -12.29
C ARG A 325 -18.48 0.38 -10.97
N PRO A 326 -17.73 1.49 -10.99
CA PRO A 326 -17.24 2.07 -9.75
C PRO A 326 -18.41 2.61 -8.92
N THR A 327 -18.30 2.48 -7.60
CA THR A 327 -19.25 3.02 -6.64
C THR A 327 -19.08 4.54 -6.53
N VAL A 328 -17.81 4.96 -6.44
CA VAL A 328 -17.40 6.36 -6.39
C VAL A 328 -16.18 6.55 -7.27
N ALA A 329 -16.10 7.69 -7.96
CA ALA A 329 -14.92 8.11 -8.70
C ALA A 329 -14.49 9.49 -8.22
N PHE A 330 -13.25 9.58 -7.76
CA PHE A 330 -12.60 10.79 -7.29
C PHE A 330 -11.89 11.45 -8.45
N LEU A 331 -12.42 12.58 -8.92
CA LEU A 331 -11.90 13.27 -10.09
C LEU A 331 -10.68 14.10 -9.70
N PHE A 332 -9.61 13.97 -10.48
CA PHE A 332 -8.44 14.84 -10.41
C PHE A 332 -8.70 16.15 -11.17
N PRO A 333 -7.86 17.17 -10.98
CA PRO A 333 -7.91 18.40 -11.77
C PRO A 333 -7.74 18.10 -13.26
N GLU A 334 -8.37 18.90 -14.11
CA GLU A 334 -8.28 18.76 -15.56
C GLU A 334 -6.83 19.00 -16.02
N LEU A 335 -6.34 18.11 -16.90
CA LEU A 335 -5.01 18.23 -17.49
C LEU A 335 -4.95 19.41 -18.46
N ASP A 336 -3.79 20.04 -18.56
CA ASP A 336 -3.56 21.01 -19.62
C ASP A 336 -3.59 20.30 -20.98
N LYS A 337 -4.12 20.96 -22.01
CA LYS A 337 -4.25 20.37 -23.36
C LYS A 337 -2.90 20.01 -23.98
N SER A 338 -1.83 20.67 -23.54
CA SER A 338 -0.46 20.37 -23.95
C SER A 338 0.13 19.13 -23.28
N HIS A 339 -0.57 18.45 -22.37
CA HIS A 339 -0.04 17.30 -21.63
C HIS A 339 -0.94 16.06 -21.73
N TYR A 340 -0.34 14.87 -21.72
CA TYR A 340 -1.02 13.59 -21.59
C TYR A 340 -0.37 12.72 -20.50
N VAL A 341 -1.07 11.69 -20.03
CA VAL A 341 -0.54 10.75 -19.04
C VAL A 341 0.22 9.65 -19.76
N MET A 342 1.51 9.48 -19.46
CA MET A 342 2.30 8.34 -19.92
C MET A 342 2.21 7.14 -18.99
N ASN A 343 2.22 7.41 -17.67
CA ASN A 343 2.22 6.37 -16.66
C ASN A 343 1.45 6.84 -15.41
N ASN A 344 0.74 5.91 -14.79
CA ASN A 344 -0.12 6.13 -13.64
C ASN A 344 -0.14 4.88 -12.75
N ASP A 345 0.85 4.80 -11.87
CA ASP A 345 0.94 3.69 -10.92
C ASP A 345 0.27 4.02 -9.58
N PHE A 346 -0.29 3.00 -8.96
CA PHE A 346 -0.98 3.05 -7.68
C PHE A 346 -0.40 1.98 -6.78
N PHE A 347 0.32 2.43 -5.75
CA PHE A 347 0.98 1.56 -4.78
C PHE A 347 0.41 1.76 -3.39
N SER A 348 0.26 0.64 -2.69
CA SER A 348 0.09 0.67 -1.24
C SER A 348 0.50 -0.66 -0.63
N ASP A 349 1.14 -0.56 0.52
CA ASP A 349 1.49 -1.64 1.43
C ASP A 349 1.28 -1.08 2.85
N PRO A 350 0.96 -1.87 3.89
CA PRO A 350 0.36 -3.19 3.79
C PRO A 350 -0.97 -3.17 3.04
N VAL A 351 -1.20 -4.22 2.28
CA VAL A 351 -2.54 -4.58 1.80
C VAL A 351 -3.45 -4.80 3.04
N PRO A 352 -4.72 -4.35 3.03
CA PRO A 352 -5.66 -4.67 4.10
C PRO A 352 -5.69 -6.18 4.38
N GLY A 353 -5.98 -6.55 5.62
CA GLY A 353 -5.92 -7.93 6.09
C GLY A 353 -4.51 -8.47 6.38
N ARG A 354 -3.44 -7.82 5.93
CA ARG A 354 -2.08 -8.21 6.31
C ARG A 354 -1.89 -8.10 7.81
N VAL A 355 -1.28 -9.14 8.38
CA VAL A 355 -1.22 -9.28 9.82
C VAL A 355 0.07 -8.71 10.40
N LEU A 356 -0.07 -8.16 11.61
CA LEU A 356 1.00 -7.73 12.48
C LEU A 356 1.00 -8.64 13.72
N PRO A 357 1.87 -9.65 13.76
CA PRO A 357 1.95 -10.55 14.90
C PRO A 357 2.57 -9.83 16.11
N LEU A 358 1.89 -9.88 17.24
CA LEU A 358 2.39 -9.54 18.57
C LEU A 358 2.48 -10.82 19.43
N ASP A 359 3.06 -10.75 20.63
CA ASP A 359 3.29 -11.90 21.51
C ASP A 359 2.00 -12.59 21.96
N LYS A 360 0.94 -11.81 22.24
CA LYS A 360 -0.36 -12.34 22.71
C LYS A 360 -1.51 -12.20 21.72
N VAL A 361 -1.37 -11.37 20.69
CA VAL A 361 -2.43 -11.09 19.72
C VAL A 361 -1.86 -10.97 18.32
N THR A 362 -2.66 -11.31 17.32
CA THR A 362 -2.38 -10.98 15.93
C THR A 362 -3.30 -9.84 15.53
N LEU A 363 -2.72 -8.70 15.15
CA LEU A 363 -3.49 -7.58 14.59
C LEU A 363 -3.49 -7.69 13.07
N ALA A 364 -4.41 -7.01 12.40
CA ALA A 364 -4.41 -6.85 10.95
C ALA A 364 -4.74 -5.41 10.58
N HIS A 365 -4.30 -4.97 9.40
CA HIS A 365 -4.69 -3.68 8.86
C HIS A 365 -6.12 -3.75 8.31
N SER A 366 -7.06 -2.99 8.85
CA SER A 366 -8.47 -3.03 8.39
C SER A 366 -8.67 -2.28 7.07
N SER A 367 -7.80 -1.31 6.79
CA SER A 367 -7.87 -0.47 5.60
C SER A 367 -6.51 0.16 5.31
N MET A 368 -6.35 0.71 4.12
CA MET A 368 -5.19 1.57 3.84
C MET A 368 -5.23 2.84 4.69
N VAL A 369 -4.05 3.32 5.10
CA VAL A 369 -3.92 4.59 5.83
C VAL A 369 -3.59 5.71 4.85
N THR A 370 -2.50 5.52 4.12
CA THR A 370 -2.01 6.40 3.05
C THR A 370 -1.55 5.53 1.90
N PHE A 371 -1.77 5.99 0.68
CA PHE A 371 -1.24 5.32 -0.50
C PHE A 371 -0.56 6.31 -1.43
N THR A 372 0.25 5.78 -2.34
CA THR A 372 1.04 6.57 -3.27
C THR A 372 0.56 6.37 -4.69
N LEU A 373 0.37 7.47 -5.40
CA LEU A 373 0.15 7.49 -6.83
C LEU A 373 1.38 8.11 -7.50
N ASN A 374 1.94 7.43 -8.50
CA ASN A 374 2.95 8.01 -9.36
C ASN A 374 2.27 8.38 -10.68
N LEU A 375 2.38 9.64 -11.07
CA LEU A 375 1.76 10.16 -12.29
C LEU A 375 2.83 10.81 -13.15
N THR A 376 3.08 10.27 -14.34
CA THR A 376 3.99 10.84 -15.32
C THR A 376 3.18 11.52 -16.42
N LEU A 377 3.40 12.82 -16.59
CA LEU A 377 2.84 13.59 -17.69
C LEU A 377 3.92 13.88 -18.73
N ASP A 378 3.53 13.90 -19.99
CA ASP A 378 4.41 14.26 -21.09
C ASP A 378 3.78 15.32 -22.00
N SER A 379 4.64 16.10 -22.63
CA SER A 379 4.24 17.22 -23.49
C SER A 379 3.81 16.72 -24.87
N VAL A 380 2.76 17.31 -25.41
CA VAL A 380 2.28 17.00 -26.77
C VAL A 380 3.10 17.74 -27.83
N ASP A 381 3.57 18.96 -27.51
CA ASP A 381 4.11 19.91 -28.49
C ASP A 381 5.62 20.16 -28.34
N ASP A 382 6.22 19.78 -27.21
CA ASP A 382 7.60 20.16 -26.87
C ASP A 382 8.45 18.93 -26.55
N GLU A 383 9.28 18.51 -27.51
CA GLU A 383 10.22 17.40 -27.32
C GLU A 383 11.38 17.77 -26.38
N ASP A 384 11.61 19.06 -26.09
CA ASP A 384 12.74 19.50 -25.25
C ASP A 384 12.40 19.50 -23.75
N ASP A 385 11.12 19.68 -23.40
CA ASP A 385 10.63 19.62 -22.03
C ASP A 385 10.33 18.16 -21.66
N GLY A 386 11.33 17.45 -21.13
CA GLY A 386 11.17 16.06 -20.70
C GLY A 386 10.00 15.82 -19.72
N PRO A 387 9.60 14.55 -19.49
CA PRO A 387 8.38 14.23 -18.77
C PRO A 387 8.35 14.79 -17.34
N ILE A 388 7.16 15.17 -16.90
CA ILE A 388 6.88 15.64 -15.55
C ILE A 388 6.44 14.47 -14.70
N HIS A 389 7.26 14.08 -13.73
CA HIS A 389 6.92 13.04 -12.78
C HIS A 389 6.33 13.64 -11.50
N PHE A 390 5.16 13.15 -11.10
CA PHE A 390 4.53 13.47 -9.83
C PHE A 390 4.51 12.24 -8.94
N ARG A 391 4.80 12.46 -7.66
CA ARG A 391 4.51 11.51 -6.58
C ARG A 391 3.48 12.13 -5.65
N ILE A 392 2.33 11.46 -5.53
CA ILE A 392 1.16 11.96 -4.83
C ILE A 392 0.84 11.03 -3.68
N PHE A 393 0.78 11.56 -2.46
CA PHE A 393 0.33 10.81 -1.29
C PHE A 393 -1.11 11.15 -1.00
N VAL A 394 -1.93 10.13 -0.75
CA VAL A 394 -3.37 10.28 -0.54
C VAL A 394 -3.79 9.61 0.74
N SER A 395 -4.53 10.34 1.59
CA SER A 395 -5.11 9.81 2.82
C SER A 395 -6.40 9.05 2.52
N ALA A 396 -6.36 7.73 2.66
CA ALA A 396 -7.53 6.86 2.49
C ALA A 396 -8.66 7.25 3.45
N ARG A 397 -8.33 7.63 4.69
CA ARG A 397 -9.29 8.13 5.69
C ARG A 397 -10.10 9.35 5.23
N HIS A 398 -9.56 10.18 4.35
CA HIS A 398 -10.33 11.29 3.77
C HIS A 398 -11.32 10.78 2.72
N LEU A 399 -10.91 9.81 1.90
CA LEU A 399 -11.75 9.21 0.86
C LEU A 399 -12.90 8.39 1.44
N HIS A 400 -12.68 7.64 2.54
CA HIS A 400 -13.74 6.87 3.21
C HIS A 400 -14.97 7.70 3.59
N ARG A 401 -14.83 9.02 3.78
CA ARG A 401 -15.98 9.91 4.08
C ARG A 401 -16.99 9.99 2.95
N TYR A 402 -16.56 9.65 1.73
CA TYR A 402 -17.37 9.67 0.52
C TYR A 402 -17.85 8.28 0.11
N VAL A 403 -17.45 7.23 0.83
CA VAL A 403 -17.84 5.84 0.60
C VAL A 403 -18.97 5.48 1.57
N PRO A 404 -20.26 5.57 1.19
CA PRO A 404 -21.33 5.48 2.16
C PRO A 404 -21.68 4.02 2.46
N GLU A 405 -21.78 3.67 3.74
CA GLU A 405 -22.14 2.33 4.23
C GLU A 405 -23.55 1.85 3.83
N HIS A 406 -24.36 2.68 3.19
CA HIS A 406 -25.75 2.36 2.82
C HIS A 406 -25.99 2.39 1.31
N MET A 407 -24.96 2.54 0.49
CA MET A 407 -25.10 2.65 -0.97
C MET A 407 -25.09 1.30 -1.74
N TYR A 408 -25.24 0.17 -1.04
CA TYR A 408 -25.00 -1.18 -1.59
C TYR A 408 -26.05 -1.75 -2.56
N THR A 409 -26.88 -0.90 -3.17
CA THR A 409 -27.77 -1.34 -4.24
C THR A 409 -27.04 -1.25 -5.58
N ALA A 410 -26.86 -2.39 -6.25
CA ALA A 410 -26.12 -2.55 -7.52
C ALA A 410 -26.61 -1.70 -8.71
N SER A 411 -27.71 -0.96 -8.56
CA SER A 411 -28.33 -0.16 -9.63
C SER A 411 -28.03 1.33 -9.57
N ARG A 412 -27.21 1.81 -8.62
CA ARG A 412 -26.93 3.24 -8.52
C ARG A 412 -25.87 3.68 -9.53
N PRO A 413 -26.00 4.90 -10.09
CA PRO A 413 -24.93 5.49 -10.88
C PRO A 413 -23.69 5.72 -10.01
N THR A 414 -22.52 5.68 -10.63
CA THR A 414 -21.25 6.07 -10.00
C THR A 414 -21.36 7.50 -9.46
N THR A 415 -20.97 7.69 -8.19
CA THR A 415 -20.89 9.02 -7.60
C THR A 415 -19.58 9.67 -8.02
N LEU A 416 -19.65 10.80 -8.74
CA LEU A 416 -18.46 11.57 -9.10
C LEU A 416 -18.19 12.61 -8.00
N VAL A 417 -16.98 12.61 -7.44
CA VAL A 417 -16.55 13.57 -6.41
C VAL A 417 -15.48 14.48 -7.02
N PRO A 418 -15.79 15.77 -7.27
CA PRO A 418 -14.84 16.70 -7.86
C PRO A 418 -13.69 17.05 -6.90
N TRP A 419 -12.54 17.42 -7.47
CA TRP A 419 -11.30 17.68 -6.75
C TRP A 419 -11.46 18.62 -5.55
N GLU A 420 -12.25 19.69 -5.69
CA GLU A 420 -12.43 20.73 -4.68
C GLU A 420 -13.06 20.21 -3.38
N LEU A 421 -13.75 19.07 -3.43
CA LEU A 421 -14.36 18.45 -2.25
C LEU A 421 -13.41 17.51 -1.52
N TRP A 422 -12.55 16.78 -2.23
CA TRP A 422 -11.75 15.71 -1.65
C TRP A 422 -10.25 15.95 -1.71
N GLY A 423 -9.74 16.52 -2.80
CA GLY A 423 -8.33 16.47 -3.17
C GLY A 423 -7.41 17.34 -2.31
N THR A 424 -7.76 18.61 -2.09
CA THR A 424 -6.85 19.57 -1.44
C THR A 424 -6.41 19.11 -0.05
N GLU A 425 -7.31 18.65 0.80
CA GLU A 425 -6.97 18.21 2.16
C GLU A 425 -6.51 16.74 2.24
N ALA A 426 -6.91 15.92 1.26
CA ALA A 426 -6.59 14.49 1.26
C ALA A 426 -5.23 14.18 0.65
N THR A 427 -4.63 15.10 -0.11
CA THR A 427 -3.44 14.81 -0.91
C THR A 427 -2.23 15.67 -0.54
N ARG A 428 -1.03 15.17 -0.84
CA ARG A 428 0.22 15.96 -0.92
C ARG A 428 0.97 15.58 -2.19
N TRP A 429 1.32 16.58 -2.99
CA TRP A 429 1.97 16.40 -4.29
C TRP A 429 3.44 16.77 -4.22
N PHE A 430 4.26 16.03 -4.96
CA PHE A 430 5.68 16.32 -5.13
C PHE A 430 6.07 16.16 -6.59
N LEU A 431 6.85 17.11 -7.11
CA LEU A 431 7.60 16.97 -8.35
C LEU A 431 8.77 16.04 -8.10
N TRP A 432 8.78 14.92 -8.81
CA TRP A 432 9.72 13.83 -8.64
C TRP A 432 10.82 13.90 -9.70
N ASN A 433 11.81 14.74 -9.47
CA ASN A 433 12.97 14.85 -10.34
C ASN A 433 14.05 13.89 -9.83
N ASN A 434 13.83 12.57 -9.92
CA ASN A 434 14.90 11.62 -9.62
C ASN A 434 15.77 11.44 -10.87
N PRO A 435 17.03 11.91 -10.87
CA PRO A 435 17.93 11.78 -12.03
C PRO A 435 18.36 10.33 -12.32
N ASN A 436 17.98 9.36 -11.48
CA ASN A 436 18.23 7.93 -11.68
C ASN A 436 17.04 7.20 -12.35
N SER A 437 16.10 7.93 -12.97
CA SER A 437 14.79 7.48 -13.48
C SER A 437 14.80 6.34 -14.51
N ASP A 438 15.96 5.95 -15.05
CA ASP A 438 16.04 4.91 -16.07
C ASP A 438 16.03 3.48 -15.48
N ASP A 439 16.26 3.33 -14.18
CA ASP A 439 16.17 2.05 -13.48
C ASP A 439 14.98 2.08 -12.50
N ILE A 440 14.00 1.21 -12.81
CA ILE A 440 12.77 0.95 -12.06
C ILE A 440 13.01 1.05 -10.54
N GLU A 441 12.28 1.96 -9.87
CA GLU A 441 12.27 2.15 -8.41
C GLU A 441 11.44 1.02 -7.74
N TRP A 442 11.92 -0.22 -7.83
CA TRP A 442 11.28 -1.40 -7.23
C TRP A 442 11.09 -1.29 -5.71
N GLY A 443 11.77 -0.35 -5.02
CA GLY A 443 11.85 -0.27 -3.57
C GLY A 443 11.13 0.91 -2.90
N LEU A 444 10.75 1.98 -3.59
CA LEU A 444 10.16 3.18 -2.95
C LEU A 444 8.66 3.04 -2.62
N TRP A 445 8.33 2.09 -1.75
CA TRP A 445 6.96 1.75 -1.37
C TRP A 445 6.56 2.55 -0.12
N THR A 446 5.29 2.94 -0.07
CA THR A 446 4.68 3.42 1.15
C THR A 446 4.24 2.20 1.96
N TYR A 447 4.69 2.12 3.22
CA TYR A 447 4.22 1.14 4.19
C TYR A 447 3.37 1.84 5.26
N GLY A 448 2.06 1.61 5.22
CA GLY A 448 1.05 2.22 6.07
C GLY A 448 0.94 3.72 5.79
N SER A 449 1.53 4.53 6.66
CA SER A 449 1.60 5.98 6.50
C SER A 449 3.00 6.48 6.17
N ARG A 450 3.97 5.58 6.04
CA ARG A 450 5.40 5.92 5.97
C ARG A 450 5.95 5.69 4.58
N PHE A 451 6.67 6.67 4.09
CA PHE A 451 7.39 6.62 2.83
C PHE A 451 8.89 6.77 3.09
N LEU A 452 9.68 5.96 2.41
CA LEU A 452 11.13 5.97 2.51
C LEU A 452 11.73 6.86 1.43
N HIS A 453 12.65 7.74 1.81
CA HIS A 453 13.40 8.56 0.86
C HIS A 453 14.89 8.53 1.17
N ILE A 454 15.68 8.05 0.21
CA ILE A 454 17.13 7.98 0.34
C ILE A 454 17.76 9.05 -0.54
N ARG A 455 18.60 9.87 0.07
CA ARG A 455 19.33 10.91 -0.65
C ARG A 455 20.76 10.44 -0.87
N ASN A 456 21.10 10.28 -2.15
CA ASN A 456 22.46 9.99 -2.57
C ASN A 456 23.35 11.21 -2.33
N GLU A 457 24.48 10.98 -1.67
CA GLU A 457 25.48 11.99 -1.40
C GLU A 457 26.72 11.62 -2.23
N PRO A 458 27.02 12.35 -3.32
CA PRO A 458 28.05 11.95 -4.28
C PRO A 458 29.44 11.85 -3.65
N ASP A 459 29.68 12.61 -2.57
CA ASP A 459 30.95 12.66 -1.86
C ASP A 459 31.03 11.68 -0.66
N SER A 460 30.01 10.84 -0.45
CA SER A 460 29.94 9.92 0.69
C SER A 460 29.60 8.50 0.25
N THR A 461 30.22 7.52 0.91
CA THR A 461 29.83 6.11 0.80
C THR A 461 28.54 5.80 1.56
N LEU A 462 28.03 6.78 2.32
CA LEU A 462 26.80 6.67 3.09
C LEU A 462 25.77 7.68 2.59
N HIS A 463 24.51 7.26 2.59
CA HIS A 463 23.38 8.04 2.13
C HIS A 463 22.53 8.51 3.31
N ASP A 464 21.84 9.64 3.11
CA ASP A 464 20.92 10.14 4.11
C ASP A 464 19.60 9.36 4.00
N LEU A 465 19.10 8.89 5.14
CA LEU A 465 17.80 8.24 5.26
C LEU A 465 16.78 9.26 5.73
N SER A 466 15.71 9.46 4.98
CA SER A 466 14.53 10.22 5.41
C SER A 466 13.29 9.32 5.41
N VAL A 467 12.52 9.36 6.49
CA VAL A 467 11.21 8.69 6.60
C VAL A 467 10.14 9.77 6.72
N ILE A 468 9.17 9.70 5.83
CA ILE A 468 8.10 10.69 5.69
C ILE A 468 6.81 10.01 6.12
N ASP A 469 6.26 10.47 7.23
CA ASP A 469 5.11 9.87 7.89
C ASP A 469 3.89 10.80 7.80
N PHE A 470 2.84 10.31 7.13
CA PHE A 470 1.56 10.99 6.94
C PHE A 470 0.54 10.65 8.04
N ALA A 471 0.92 9.89 9.08
CA ALA A 471 0.01 9.59 10.17
C ALA A 471 -0.43 10.87 10.90
N PRO A 472 -1.75 11.12 11.05
CA PRO A 472 -2.23 12.37 11.64
C PRO A 472 -1.71 12.65 13.05
N ARG A 473 -1.56 11.61 13.88
CA ARG A 473 -1.06 11.74 15.26
C ARG A 473 0.41 12.15 15.28
N THR A 474 1.25 11.54 14.45
CA THR A 474 2.69 11.83 14.42
C THR A 474 2.99 13.20 13.82
N ALA A 475 2.16 13.67 12.88
CA ALA A 475 2.22 15.02 12.36
C ALA A 475 1.73 16.08 13.38
N MET A 476 0.79 15.73 14.27
CA MET A 476 0.22 16.67 15.25
C MET A 476 0.98 16.75 16.58
N ASP A 477 1.73 15.72 16.97
CA ASP A 477 2.54 15.69 18.22
C ASP A 477 3.81 16.57 18.16
N ALA A 478 3.75 17.65 17.39
CA ALA A 478 4.82 18.61 17.07
C ALA A 478 5.39 19.42 18.26
N HIS A 479 5.03 19.08 19.49
CA HIS A 479 5.49 19.79 20.69
C HIS A 479 6.79 19.25 21.31
N ASP A 480 7.42 18.27 20.67
CA ASP A 480 8.67 17.76 21.20
C ASP A 480 9.88 18.52 20.63
N ASN A 481 10.20 19.62 21.30
CA ASN A 481 11.34 20.50 21.04
C ASN A 481 12.71 19.79 21.09
N SER A 482 12.78 18.51 21.51
CA SER A 482 14.03 17.76 21.68
C SER A 482 14.70 17.35 20.36
N LEU A 483 13.95 17.20 19.27
CA LEU A 483 14.45 16.83 17.93
C LEU A 483 14.26 17.94 16.89
N ALA A 484 13.49 18.97 17.23
CA ALA A 484 13.38 20.15 16.40
C ALA A 484 14.69 20.90 16.49
N LEU A 485 15.42 20.99 15.37
CA LEU A 485 16.60 21.82 15.35
C LEU A 485 16.23 23.27 15.68
N GLN A 486 17.17 24.06 16.22
CA GLN A 486 17.00 25.50 16.29
C GLN A 486 16.89 26.04 14.86
N ARG A 487 15.66 26.11 14.35
CA ARG A 487 15.38 26.54 12.99
C ARG A 487 15.67 28.02 12.90
N THR A 488 16.67 28.39 12.11
CA THR A 488 16.84 29.78 11.72
C THR A 488 15.61 30.23 10.91
N PRO A 489 15.19 31.49 10.99
CA PRO A 489 14.11 32.02 10.15
C PRO A 489 14.33 31.75 8.66
N GLU A 490 15.59 31.79 8.21
CA GLU A 490 16.00 31.51 6.84
C GLU A 490 15.73 30.06 6.45
N TYR A 491 16.03 29.10 7.33
CA TYR A 491 15.71 27.70 7.12
C TYR A 491 14.20 27.49 6.97
N LYS A 492 13.41 28.10 7.86
CA LYS A 492 11.94 27.98 7.81
C LYS A 492 11.37 28.53 6.50
N GLN A 493 11.78 29.73 6.09
CA GLN A 493 11.34 30.34 4.83
C GLN A 493 11.74 29.51 3.61
N ARG A 494 12.94 28.91 3.64
CA ARG A 494 13.39 28.02 2.57
C ARG A 494 12.54 26.75 2.51
N LEU A 495 12.27 26.12 3.65
CA LEU A 495 11.43 24.93 3.75
C LEU A 495 10.01 25.23 3.23
N GLU A 496 9.39 26.31 3.71
CA GLU A 496 8.06 26.74 3.26
C GLU A 496 8.02 26.94 1.73
N ARG A 497 9.05 27.57 1.15
CA ARG A 497 9.16 27.76 -0.30
C ARG A 497 9.26 26.45 -1.07
N ILE A 498 10.15 25.55 -0.64
CA ILE A 498 10.38 24.24 -1.27
C ILE A 498 9.09 23.42 -1.28
N VAL A 499 8.45 23.31 -0.12
CA VAL A 499 7.15 22.61 0.04
C VAL A 499 6.06 23.25 -0.83
N SER A 500 6.00 24.59 -0.87
CA SER A 500 4.97 25.30 -1.65
C SER A 500 5.11 25.08 -3.15
N GLU A 501 6.32 24.89 -3.64
CA GLU A 501 6.60 24.59 -5.05
C GLU A 501 6.47 23.09 -5.37
N GLY A 502 6.19 22.25 -4.38
CA GLY A 502 6.17 20.79 -4.53
C GLY A 502 7.52 20.20 -4.88
N LYS A 503 8.60 20.99 -4.76
CA LYS A 503 9.94 20.52 -5.06
C LYS A 503 10.44 19.73 -3.86
N MET A 504 11.06 18.58 -4.12
CA MET A 504 11.76 17.76 -3.13
C MET A 504 10.88 17.10 -2.05
N LEU A 505 10.93 15.76 -1.98
CA LEU A 505 10.73 15.03 -0.72
C LEU A 505 11.93 15.18 0.25
N ILE A 506 12.98 15.87 -0.20
CA ILE A 506 14.24 16.09 0.52
C ILE A 506 14.04 17.14 1.61
N SER A 507 14.57 16.88 2.80
CA SER A 507 14.72 17.90 3.84
C SER A 507 15.38 19.16 3.25
N ALA A 508 14.80 20.34 3.51
CA ALA A 508 15.40 21.63 3.17
C ALA A 508 16.78 21.87 3.84
N TYR A 509 17.28 20.89 4.57
CA TYR A 509 18.64 20.81 5.05
C TYR A 509 19.64 20.91 3.89
N ALA A 510 20.04 22.14 3.58
CA ALA A 510 21.34 22.38 3.00
C ALA A 510 22.38 22.16 4.08
N LYS A 511 23.40 21.34 3.81
CA LYS A 511 24.55 21.14 4.71
C LYS A 511 25.09 22.45 5.29
N ASN A 512 25.02 23.51 4.49
CA ASN A 512 25.52 24.85 4.79
C ASN A 512 24.57 25.70 5.66
N ALA A 513 23.33 25.28 5.91
CA ALA A 513 22.37 26.02 6.72
C ALA A 513 22.50 25.74 8.23
N PHE A 514 23.54 24.98 8.62
CA PHE A 514 23.73 24.48 9.98
C PHE A 514 25.11 24.93 10.46
N GLU A 515 25.14 25.64 11.58
CA GLU A 515 26.37 25.98 12.27
C GLU A 515 26.74 24.82 13.21
N GLY A 516 27.75 24.02 12.86
CA GLY A 516 28.28 22.95 13.70
C GLY A 516 28.06 21.53 13.17
N GLU A 517 28.30 20.54 14.04
CA GLU A 517 28.05 19.12 13.73
C GLU A 517 26.55 18.85 13.65
N LEU A 518 26.14 18.05 12.66
CA LEU A 518 24.75 17.65 12.53
C LEU A 518 24.35 16.77 13.69
N PRO A 519 23.10 16.90 14.18
CA PRO A 519 22.58 15.90 15.10
C PRO A 519 22.53 14.53 14.39
N PRO A 520 22.59 13.43 15.16
CA PRO A 520 22.44 12.10 14.59
C PRO A 520 21.08 11.89 13.92
N VAL A 521 20.03 12.58 14.39
CA VAL A 521 18.68 12.56 13.82
C VAL A 521 18.04 13.93 14.03
N PHE A 522 17.29 14.39 13.04
CA PHE A 522 16.44 15.59 13.16
C PHE A 522 15.08 15.34 12.52
N ALA A 523 14.10 16.18 12.85
CA ALA A 523 12.75 16.04 12.33
C ALA A 523 12.12 17.38 11.94
N ASP A 524 11.35 17.33 10.85
CA ASP A 524 10.52 18.42 10.37
C ASP A 524 9.05 18.04 10.31
N THR A 525 8.16 19.00 10.54
CA THR A 525 6.72 18.80 10.48
C THR A 525 6.15 19.87 9.57
N ILE A 526 5.44 19.41 8.55
CA ILE A 526 4.76 20.25 7.58
C ILE A 526 3.26 20.13 7.83
N GLY A 527 2.66 21.21 8.30
CA GLY A 527 1.22 21.29 8.54
C GLY A 527 0.40 21.46 7.26
N SER A 528 -0.91 21.55 7.43
CA SER A 528 -1.85 21.89 6.36
C SER A 528 -1.90 23.40 6.06
N ASP A 529 -1.22 24.21 6.87
CA ASP A 529 -1.08 25.65 6.70
C ASP A 529 -0.07 26.05 5.60
N ILE A 530 0.81 25.12 5.21
CA ILE A 530 1.76 25.29 4.10
C ILE A 530 1.25 24.46 2.91
N PRO A 531 0.48 25.03 1.98
CA PRO A 531 -0.02 24.30 0.82
C PRO A 531 1.10 24.08 -0.19
N THR A 532 1.01 22.97 -0.93
CA THR A 532 1.78 22.76 -2.16
C THR A 532 0.91 23.17 -3.35
N THR A 533 1.46 23.98 -4.26
CA THR A 533 0.76 24.45 -5.46
C THR A 533 1.52 24.05 -6.73
N ILE A 534 1.02 23.04 -7.43
CA ILE A 534 1.53 22.62 -8.73
C ILE A 534 0.93 23.52 -9.81
N LYS A 535 1.79 24.10 -10.66
CA LYS A 535 1.38 25.06 -11.70
C LYS A 535 1.55 24.53 -13.13
N THR A 536 2.16 23.36 -13.30
CA THR A 536 2.50 22.77 -14.60
C THR A 536 1.72 21.46 -14.78
N GLY A 537 1.35 21.13 -16.02
CA GLY A 537 0.65 19.89 -16.38
C GLY A 537 -0.88 19.92 -16.29
N PHE A 538 -1.45 20.91 -15.60
CA PHE A 538 -2.89 21.03 -15.35
C PHE A 538 -3.45 22.36 -15.84
N ALA A 539 -4.72 22.37 -16.23
CA ALA A 539 -5.42 23.54 -16.75
C ALA A 539 -5.57 24.67 -15.70
N ALA A 540 -5.53 24.32 -14.41
CA ALA A 540 -5.51 25.25 -13.29
C ALA A 540 -4.50 24.79 -12.23
N PRO A 541 -3.95 25.71 -11.40
CA PRO A 541 -3.05 25.34 -10.32
C PRO A 541 -3.69 24.33 -9.35
N VAL A 542 -2.97 23.25 -9.06
CA VAL A 542 -3.43 22.18 -8.16
C VAL A 542 -2.87 22.42 -6.76
N GLU A 543 -3.76 22.59 -5.80
CA GLU A 543 -3.41 22.79 -4.39
C GLU A 543 -3.57 21.51 -3.57
N SER A 544 -2.61 21.21 -2.68
CA SER A 544 -2.61 20.04 -1.79
C SER A 544 -2.01 20.34 -0.41
N ARG A 545 -2.56 19.74 0.66
CA ARG A 545 -2.35 20.15 2.08
C ARG A 545 -2.22 19.01 3.08
N LEU A 546 -2.14 17.75 2.66
CA LEU A 546 -2.05 16.61 3.59
C LEU A 546 -0.80 16.75 4.49
N PRO A 547 -0.94 16.91 5.82
CA PRO A 547 0.20 17.13 6.71
C PRO A 547 1.08 15.90 6.82
N TYR A 548 2.37 16.12 7.09
CA TYR A 548 3.34 15.04 7.27
C TYR A 548 4.49 15.44 8.18
N ARG A 549 5.19 14.43 8.67
CA ARG A 549 6.43 14.58 9.43
C ARG A 549 7.56 13.89 8.69
N VAL A 550 8.70 14.55 8.57
CA VAL A 550 9.94 13.98 8.04
C VAL A 550 10.89 13.75 9.21
N VAL A 551 11.48 12.58 9.29
CA VAL A 551 12.60 12.29 10.19
C VAL A 551 13.78 11.89 9.34
N THR A 552 14.92 12.55 9.54
CA THR A 552 16.12 12.32 8.74
C THR A 552 17.28 11.90 9.62
N ARG A 553 18.00 10.87 9.18
CA ARG A 553 19.26 10.38 9.73
C ARG A 553 20.34 10.54 8.65
N PRO A 554 21.23 11.53 8.77
CA PRO A 554 22.26 11.79 7.76
C PRO A 554 23.34 10.69 7.78
N GLN A 555 23.93 10.42 6.62
CA GLN A 555 25.08 9.52 6.42
C GLN A 555 24.93 8.19 7.17
N PHE A 556 23.81 7.51 6.96
CA PHE A 556 23.47 6.31 7.72
C PHE A 556 23.54 5.03 6.90
N LEU A 557 22.93 5.04 5.72
CA LEU A 557 22.76 3.82 4.93
C LEU A 557 23.94 3.62 3.98
N PRO A 558 24.40 2.38 3.77
CA PRO A 558 25.37 2.09 2.71
C PRO A 558 24.77 2.34 1.32
N THR A 559 25.61 2.30 0.29
CA THR A 559 25.12 2.25 -1.09
C THR A 559 24.44 0.92 -1.37
N CYS A 560 23.21 0.99 -1.87
CA CYS A 560 22.38 -0.11 -2.34
C CYS A 560 21.71 0.33 -3.64
N GLU A 561 21.29 -0.63 -4.47
CA GLU A 561 20.58 -0.35 -5.73
C GLU A 561 19.22 0.29 -5.45
N ASP A 562 18.53 -0.22 -4.43
CA ASP A 562 17.22 0.26 -4.03
C ASP A 562 16.98 0.03 -2.53
N TRP A 563 15.97 0.69 -2.00
CA TRP A 563 15.58 0.66 -0.60
C TRP A 563 14.07 0.61 -0.44
N THR A 564 13.58 -0.31 0.38
CA THR A 564 12.15 -0.44 0.74
C THR A 564 11.93 -0.50 2.25
N ILE A 565 10.68 -0.40 2.65
CA ILE A 565 10.20 -0.48 4.03
C ILE A 565 9.17 -1.60 4.14
N ASP A 566 9.36 -2.49 5.11
CA ASP A 566 8.39 -3.55 5.45
C ASP A 566 8.24 -3.63 6.96
N ALA A 567 7.06 -3.26 7.45
CA ALA A 567 6.72 -3.19 8.87
C ALA A 567 7.72 -2.35 9.68
N ASN A 568 8.66 -3.02 10.35
CA ASN A 568 9.68 -2.42 11.24
C ASN A 568 11.09 -2.52 10.64
N HIS A 569 11.19 -2.82 9.35
CA HIS A 569 12.44 -3.05 8.64
C HIS A 569 12.62 -2.01 7.55
N ILE A 570 13.87 -1.60 7.36
CA ILE A 570 14.35 -0.98 6.13
C ILE A 570 15.21 -2.02 5.43
N ILE A 571 14.93 -2.26 4.16
CA ILE A 571 15.56 -3.31 3.36
C ILE A 571 16.26 -2.65 2.19
N GLY A 572 17.57 -2.84 2.07
CA GLY A 572 18.37 -2.40 0.92
C GLY A 572 18.68 -3.58 0.01
N LEU A 573 18.52 -3.41 -1.30
CA LEU A 573 18.99 -4.37 -2.30
C LEU A 573 20.47 -4.10 -2.58
N TYR A 574 21.35 -5.06 -2.28
CA TYR A 574 22.80 -4.85 -2.35
C TYR A 574 23.25 -4.51 -3.79
N PRO A 575 24.34 -3.74 -4.00
CA PRO A 575 24.90 -3.52 -5.34
C PRO A 575 25.32 -4.84 -6.01
N GLY A 576 24.78 -5.15 -7.19
CA GLY A 576 24.87 -6.47 -7.82
C GLY A 576 23.82 -7.47 -7.32
N GLY A 577 22.93 -7.04 -6.43
CA GLY A 577 21.86 -7.83 -5.81
C GLY A 577 20.83 -8.35 -6.81
N ARG A 578 20.68 -7.73 -7.97
CA ARG A 578 19.95 -8.33 -9.11
C ARG A 578 20.57 -9.66 -9.57
N GLU A 579 21.84 -9.91 -9.31
CA GLU A 579 22.52 -11.14 -9.74
C GLU A 579 22.55 -12.24 -8.68
N ASP A 580 22.71 -11.92 -7.39
CA ASP A 580 22.79 -12.92 -6.31
C ASP A 580 21.62 -12.89 -5.34
N GLY A 581 20.76 -11.86 -5.39
CA GLY A 581 19.62 -11.67 -4.49
C GLY A 581 19.98 -11.21 -3.08
N THR A 582 21.19 -10.71 -2.85
CA THR A 582 21.60 -10.30 -1.51
C THR A 582 20.86 -9.02 -1.07
N ILE A 583 20.35 -9.03 0.17
CA ILE A 583 19.74 -7.86 0.82
C ILE A 583 20.40 -7.51 2.14
N LEU A 584 20.26 -6.24 2.51
CA LEU A 584 20.61 -5.70 3.83
C LEU A 584 19.34 -5.31 4.58
N VAL A 585 19.16 -5.88 5.76
CA VAL A 585 17.99 -5.63 6.61
C VAL A 585 18.39 -4.83 7.84
N HIS A 586 17.84 -3.63 7.98
CA HIS A 586 17.92 -2.82 9.19
C HIS A 586 16.61 -2.95 9.97
N SER A 587 16.64 -3.63 11.12
CA SER A 587 15.46 -3.77 11.98
C SER A 587 15.40 -2.60 12.96
N LEU A 588 14.20 -2.08 13.26
CA LEU A 588 14.07 -1.14 14.37
C LEU A 588 14.41 -1.81 15.70
N HIS A 589 15.26 -1.16 16.49
CA HIS A 589 15.73 -1.71 17.75
C HIS A 589 14.59 -1.68 18.78
N HIS A 590 13.97 -2.84 19.03
CA HIS A 590 13.13 -3.03 20.21
C HIS A 590 14.04 -3.20 21.43
N ASN A 591 13.96 -2.30 22.41
CA ASN A 591 14.73 -2.35 23.66
C ASN A 591 14.27 -3.49 24.61
N SER A 592 13.72 -4.58 24.08
CA SER A 592 13.10 -5.64 24.87
C SER A 592 14.07 -6.63 25.49
N ASP A 593 15.36 -6.64 25.09
CA ASP A 593 16.34 -7.53 25.74
C ASP A 593 17.65 -6.84 26.14
N PRO A 594 17.76 -6.33 27.38
CA PRO A 594 19.03 -5.83 27.91
C PRO A 594 20.07 -6.93 28.19
N LYS A 595 19.80 -8.20 27.84
CA LYS A 595 20.72 -9.33 28.12
C LYS A 595 21.61 -9.75 26.95
N VAL A 596 21.52 -9.11 25.79
CA VAL A 596 22.31 -9.46 24.60
C VAL A 596 23.31 -8.35 24.19
N ALA A 597 23.58 -7.39 25.09
CA ALA A 597 24.63 -6.38 24.90
C ALA A 597 25.89 -6.71 25.71
#